data_AF-A0A497B0K6-F1
#
_entry.id   AF-A0A497B0K6-F1
#
_cell.length_a   1.000
_cell.length_b   1.000
_cell.length_c   1.000
_cell.angle_alpha   90.00
_cell.angle_beta   90.00
_cell.angle_gamma   90.00
#
_symmetry.space_group_name_H-M   'P 1'
#
loop_
_entity.id
_entity.type
_entity.pdbx_description
1 polymer ?
#
loop_
_entity_poly.entity_id
_entity_poly.type
_entity_poly.pdbx_seq_one_letter_code
_entity_poly.pdbx_strand_id
1 'polypeptide(L)'
;MAIVYTYHSLRKFKLLEQHGFRVTSEQVEETLTAPNVVIPQQKGRYIAQKRISQHYVLRVVYRKEGDNLVVITFYPGRRERYEVNV
;
A
#
# COMPACT_ATOMS: atom_id res chain seq x y z
N MET A 1 4.43 17.89 -0.21
CA MET A 1 4.09 16.50 0.12
C MET A 1 5.06 15.57 -0.60
N ALA A 2 5.81 14.75 0.13
CA ALA A 2 6.70 13.73 -0.43
C ALA A 2 6.30 12.33 0.04
N ILE A 3 6.55 11.32 -0.79
CA ILE A 3 6.37 9.91 -0.43
C ILE A 3 7.76 9.33 -0.13
N VAL A 4 7.93 8.84 1.09
CA VAL A 4 9.22 8.37 1.61
C VAL A 4 9.14 6.88 1.90
N TYR A 5 10.03 6.10 1.30
CA TYR A 5 10.08 4.66 1.49
C TYR A 5 11.03 4.29 2.63
N THR A 6 10.55 3.49 3.58
CA THR A 6 11.44 2.84 4.56
C THR A 6 12.28 1.76 3.88
N TYR A 7 13.43 1.41 4.46
CA TYR A 7 14.27 0.30 3.99
C TYR A 7 13.48 -1.02 3.84
N HIS A 8 12.56 -1.30 4.77
CA HIS A 8 11.69 -2.48 4.69
C HIS A 8 10.80 -2.45 3.44
N SER A 9 10.16 -1.30 3.16
CA SER A 9 9.30 -1.14 1.98
C SER A 9 10.06 -1.24 0.65
N LEU A 10 11.30 -0.72 0.57
CA LEU A 10 12.13 -0.87 -0.64
C LEU A 10 12.42 -2.34 -0.96
N ARG A 11 12.67 -3.17 0.05
CA ARG A 11 12.89 -4.62 -0.13
C ARG A 11 11.64 -5.37 -0.58
N LYS A 12 10.44 -4.85 -0.31
CA LYS A 12 9.18 -5.49 -0.69
C LYS A 12 8.99 -5.58 -2.19
N PHE A 13 9.49 -4.63 -2.98
CA PHE A 13 9.41 -4.68 -4.44
C PHE A 13 10.05 -5.96 -4.99
N LYS A 14 11.33 -6.17 -4.70
CA LYS A 14 12.07 -7.36 -5.14
C LYS A 14 11.47 -8.65 -4.58
N LEU A 15 11.06 -8.66 -3.31
CA LEU A 15 10.47 -9.84 -2.69
C LEU A 15 9.18 -10.27 -3.40
N LEU A 16 8.28 -9.33 -3.70
CA LEU A 16 7.01 -9.65 -4.35
C LEU A 16 7.24 -10.10 -5.80
N GLU A 17 8.17 -9.47 -6.51
CA GLU A 17 8.56 -9.87 -7.86
C GLU A 17 9.10 -11.31 -7.89
N GLN A 18 9.95 -11.70 -6.93
CA GLN A 18 10.44 -13.07 -6.78
C GLN A 18 9.32 -14.10 -6.52
N HIS A 19 8.20 -13.66 -5.95
CA HIS A 19 7.00 -14.48 -5.76
C HIS A 19 5.99 -14.36 -6.92
N GLY A 20 6.39 -13.80 -8.07
CA GLY A 20 5.56 -13.69 -9.26
C GLY A 20 4.53 -12.56 -9.22
N PHE A 21 4.64 -11.63 -8.27
CA PHE A 21 3.73 -10.49 -8.16
C PHE A 21 4.51 -9.18 -8.24
N ARG A 22 4.68 -8.65 -9.45
CA ARG A 22 5.35 -7.36 -9.64
C ARG A 22 4.45 -6.22 -9.15
N VAL A 23 5.00 -5.38 -8.27
CA VAL A 23 4.43 -4.09 -7.85
C VAL A 23 5.43 -3.02 -8.23
N THR A 24 4.98 -1.89 -8.75
CA THR A 24 5.86 -0.75 -9.07
C THR A 24 5.71 0.39 -8.04
N SER A 25 6.69 1.29 -8.00
CA SER A 25 6.62 2.53 -7.21
C SER A 25 5.37 3.33 -7.55
N GLU A 26 5.05 3.45 -8.83
CA GLU A 26 3.91 4.22 -9.32
C GLU A 26 2.60 3.64 -8.78
N GLN A 27 2.45 2.31 -8.72
CA GLN A 27 1.27 1.69 -8.13
C GLN A 27 1.14 1.97 -6.62
N VAL A 28 2.27 2.01 -5.88
CA VAL A 28 2.27 2.35 -4.46
C VAL A 28 1.88 3.82 -4.27
N GLU A 29 2.45 4.71 -5.08
CA GLU A 29 2.18 6.16 -5.02
C GLU A 29 0.74 6.49 -5.44
N GLU A 30 0.24 5.83 -6.48
CA GLU A 30 -1.15 5.96 -6.92
C GLU A 30 -2.11 5.42 -5.85
N THR A 31 -1.74 4.33 -5.16
CA THR A 31 -2.53 3.81 -4.03
C THR A 31 -2.59 4.82 -2.88
N LEU A 32 -1.53 5.59 -2.63
CA LEU A 32 -1.50 6.62 -1.59
C LEU A 32 -2.25 7.88 -1.97
N THR A 33 -2.16 8.30 -3.23
CA THR A 33 -2.72 9.59 -3.71
C THR A 33 -4.16 9.47 -4.20
N ALA A 34 -4.55 8.32 -4.75
CA ALA A 34 -5.90 8.02 -5.22
C ALA A 34 -6.37 6.62 -4.75
N PRO A 35 -6.47 6.39 -3.42
CA PRO A 35 -6.98 5.13 -2.87
C PRO A 35 -8.46 4.95 -3.18
N ASN A 36 -8.92 3.70 -3.23
CA ASN A 36 -10.35 3.41 -3.13
C ASN A 36 -10.87 3.57 -1.70
N VAL A 37 -10.04 3.23 -0.69
CA VAL A 37 -10.36 3.42 0.72
C VAL A 37 -9.10 3.71 1.53
N VAL A 38 -9.25 4.50 2.59
CA VAL A 38 -8.23 4.71 3.62
C VAL A 38 -8.78 4.20 4.95
N ILE A 39 -8.05 3.27 5.57
CA ILE A 39 -8.44 2.61 6.82
C ILE A 39 -7.49 3.08 7.92
N PRO A 40 -7.96 3.82 8.95
CA PRO A 40 -7.17 4.15 10.12
C PRO A 40 -6.74 2.89 10.89
N GLN A 41 -5.56 2.93 11.49
CA GLN A 41 -5.02 1.87 12.34
C GLN A 41 -4.56 2.47 13.67
N GLN A 42 -4.39 1.60 14.67
CA GLN A 42 -3.80 2.01 15.95
C GLN A 42 -2.40 2.60 15.76
N LYS A 43 -2.03 3.51 16.67
CA LYS A 43 -0.72 4.18 16.73
C LYS A 43 -0.42 5.09 15.52
N GLY A 44 -1.44 5.80 15.02
CA GLY A 44 -1.28 6.83 13.98
C GLY A 44 -0.88 6.29 12.60
N ARG A 45 -1.20 5.02 12.32
CA ARG A 45 -0.96 4.38 11.03
C ARG A 45 -2.23 4.36 10.21
N TYR A 46 -2.06 4.22 8.90
CA TYR A 46 -3.14 4.18 7.93
C TYR A 46 -2.86 3.08 6.92
N ILE A 47 -3.92 2.54 6.34
CA ILE A 47 -3.83 1.63 5.20
C ILE A 47 -4.59 2.26 4.06
N ALA A 48 -3.87 2.69 3.03
CA ALA A 48 -4.46 3.01 1.75
C ALA A 48 -4.64 1.72 0.94
N GLN A 49 -5.80 1.56 0.31
CA GLN A 49 -6.11 0.38 -0.47
C GLN A 49 -6.64 0.76 -1.84
N LYS A 50 -6.12 0.13 -2.89
CA LYS A 50 -6.54 0.35 -4.28
C LYS A 50 -6.71 -0.97 -5.02
N ARG A 51 -7.76 -1.10 -5.82
CA ARG A 51 -7.98 -2.23 -6.74
C ARG A 51 -6.93 -2.16 -7.84
N ILE A 52 -6.24 -3.28 -8.09
CA ILE A 52 -5.20 -3.39 -9.13
C ILE A 52 -5.54 -4.45 -10.19
N SER A 53 -6.57 -5.27 -9.95
CA SER A 53 -7.14 -6.19 -10.93
C SER A 53 -8.55 -6.61 -10.50
N GLN A 54 -9.18 -7.49 -11.28
CA GLN A 54 -10.47 -8.09 -10.92
C GLN A 54 -10.42 -8.88 -9.61
N HIS A 55 -9.25 -9.43 -9.22
CA HIS A 55 -9.13 -10.30 -8.04
C HIS A 55 -8.27 -9.73 -6.91
N TYR A 56 -7.47 -8.68 -7.17
CA TYR A 56 -6.50 -8.17 -6.21
C TYR A 56 -6.66 -6.68 -5.91
N VAL A 57 -6.41 -6.33 -4.64
CA VAL A 57 -6.11 -4.98 -4.18
C VAL A 57 -4.62 -4.87 -3.84
N LEU A 58 -4.04 -3.69 -3.99
CA LEU A 58 -2.80 -3.30 -3.33
C LEU A 58 -3.15 -2.59 -2.03
N ARG A 59 -2.51 -2.99 -0.94
CA ARG A 59 -2.61 -2.33 0.36
C ARG A 59 -1.27 -1.72 0.73
N VAL A 60 -1.26 -0.44 1.05
CA VAL A 60 -0.08 0.32 1.44
C VAL A 60 -0.26 0.79 2.88
N VAL A 61 0.60 0.31 3.78
CA VAL A 61 0.62 0.74 5.18
C VAL A 61 1.59 1.90 5.31
N TYR A 62 1.10 3.01 5.82
CA TYR A 62 1.88 4.24 5.96
C TYR A 62 1.56 4.98 7.26
N ARG A 63 2.40 5.97 7.57
CA ARG A 63 2.13 6.99 8.58
C ARG A 63 2.39 8.37 8.01
N LYS A 64 1.83 9.40 8.63
CA LYS A 64 2.10 10.79 8.30
C LYS A 64 3.21 11.34 9.21
N GLU A 65 4.18 12.04 8.63
CA GLU A 65 5.20 12.80 9.36
C GLU A 65 5.26 14.21 8.74
N GLY A 66 4.61 15.18 9.39
CA GLY A 66 4.31 16.46 8.76
C GLY A 66 3.50 16.26 7.48
N ASP A 67 4.01 16.82 6.37
CA ASP A 67 3.41 16.69 5.04
C ASP A 67 3.88 15.43 4.28
N ASN A 68 4.69 14.58 4.90
CA ASN A 68 5.25 13.39 4.24
C ASN A 68 4.41 12.14 4.53
N LEU A 69 4.30 11.28 3.52
CA LEU A 69 3.72 9.96 3.64
C LEU A 69 4.85 8.93 3.71
N VAL A 70 5.08 8.37 4.90
CA VAL A 70 6.16 7.39 5.12
C VAL A 70 5.60 5.98 4.91
N VAL A 71 6.04 5.33 3.84
CA VAL A 71 5.66 3.96 3.47
C VAL A 71 6.38 2.97 4.38
N ILE A 72 5.59 2.29 5.22
CA ILE A 72 6.10 1.27 6.13
C ILE A 72 6.23 -0.06 5.40
N THR A 73 5.16 -0.51 4.72
CA THR A 73 5.14 -1.75 3.92
C THR A 73 3.95 -1.74 2.95
N PHE A 74 3.95 -2.66 1.99
CA PHE A 74 2.82 -2.87 1.09
C PHE A 74 2.71 -4.33 0.67
N TYR A 75 1.52 -4.77 0.29
CA TYR A 75 1.25 -6.12 -0.15
C TYR A 75 0.00 -6.21 -1.02
N PRO A 76 -0.01 -7.12 -2.01
CA PRO A 76 -1.24 -7.48 -2.69
C PRO A 76 -2.12 -8.31 -1.76
N GLY A 77 -3.43 -8.10 -1.84
CA GLY A 77 -4.45 -8.82 -1.11
C GLY A 77 -5.55 -9.29 -2.04
N ARG A 78 -6.18 -10.44 -1.74
CA ARG A 78 -7.38 -10.85 -2.48
C ARG A 78 -8.54 -9.90 -2.16
N ARG A 79 -9.27 -9.45 -3.19
CA ARG A 79 -10.42 -8.54 -3.04
C ARG A 79 -11.50 -9.13 -2.14
N GLU A 80 -11.79 -10.42 -2.31
CA GLU A 80 -12.73 -11.18 -1.48
C GLU A 80 -12.40 -11.20 0.02
N ARG A 81 -11.19 -10.82 0.42
CA ARG A 81 -10.82 -10.72 1.84
C ARG A 81 -11.04 -9.32 2.41
N TYR A 82 -11.01 -8.30 1.56
CA TYR A 82 -10.86 -6.91 1.99
C TYR A 82 -11.94 -5.96 1.47
N GLU A 83 -12.81 -6.40 0.58
CA GLU A 83 -14.00 -5.64 0.13
C GLU A 83 -15.29 -6.11 0.80
N VAL A 84 -15.25 -7.18 1.59
CA VAL A 84 -16.45 -7.73 2.27
C VAL A 84 -16.87 -6.87 3.47
N ASN A 85 -15.99 -5.98 3.93
CA ASN A 85 -16.17 -5.20 5.16
C ASN A 85 -15.71 -3.74 5.01
N VAL A 86 -15.77 -3.19 3.78
CA VAL A 86 -15.52 -1.77 3.50
C VAL A 86 -16.80 -1.12 3.02
#